data_AF-A0A820PK99-F1
#
_entry.id   AF-A0A820PK99-F1
#
_cell.length_a   1.000
_cell.length_b   1.000
_cell.length_c   1.000
_cell.angle_alpha   90.00
_cell.angle_beta   90.00
_cell.angle_gamma   90.00
#
_symmetry.space_group_name_H-M   'P 1'
#
loop_
_entity.id
_entity.type
_entity.pdbx_description
1 polymer ?
#
loop_
_entity_poly.entity_id
_entity_poly.type
_entity_poly.pdbx_seq_one_letter_code
_entity_poly.pdbx_strand_id
1 'polypeptide(L)'
;MNIFLHDLNQAYTTGQLTTDTDTTLRYIDYAVIEQQMSMSGASMFWFDKLHNCKLDQPLPLPFDRYRLSNEHRTGRGTSLSFDFGLDLSHHFLLYASSNNIKHQHLALATYFIFL
;
A
#
# COMPACT_ATOMS: atom_id res chain seq x y z
N MET A 1 9.42 -6.21 1.89
CA MET A 1 10.14 -7.50 2.04
C MET A 1 11.54 -7.48 1.44
N ASN A 2 12.12 -6.32 1.09
CA ASN A 2 13.47 -6.27 0.52
C ASN A 2 14.57 -6.16 1.58
N ILE A 3 14.34 -5.42 2.69
CA ILE A 3 15.35 -5.22 3.74
C ILE A 3 15.71 -6.55 4.43
N PHE A 4 14.70 -7.30 4.90
CA PHE A 4 14.94 -8.61 5.53
C PHE A 4 15.69 -9.58 4.60
N LEU A 5 15.26 -9.70 3.34
CA LEU A 5 15.90 -10.62 2.39
C LEU A 5 17.32 -10.17 2.04
N HIS A 6 17.55 -8.87 1.93
CA HIS A 6 18.87 -8.29 1.72
C HIS A 6 19.80 -8.62 2.90
N ASP A 7 19.36 -8.36 4.13
CA ASP A 7 20.16 -8.58 5.34
C ASP A 7 20.41 -10.06 5.59
N LEU A 8 19.41 -10.91 5.31
CA LEU A 8 19.55 -12.37 5.34
C LEU A 8 20.59 -12.84 4.32
N ASN A 9 20.52 -12.35 3.09
CA ASN A 9 21.46 -12.72 2.03
C ASN A 9 22.88 -12.24 2.37
N GLN A 10 23.02 -11.02 2.90
CA GLN A 10 24.30 -10.50 3.36
C GLN A 10 24.88 -11.34 4.49
N ALA A 11 24.10 -11.62 5.54
CA ALA A 11 24.55 -12.47 6.64
C ALA A 11 24.94 -13.88 6.17
N TYR A 12 24.20 -14.44 5.21
CA TYR A 12 24.49 -15.75 4.64
C TYR A 12 25.77 -15.78 3.79
N THR A 13 26.02 -14.73 3.00
CA THR A 13 27.14 -14.69 2.04
C THR A 13 28.45 -14.21 2.66
N THR A 14 28.41 -13.26 3.60
CA THR A 14 29.63 -12.69 4.21
C THR A 14 29.87 -13.17 5.64
N GLY A 15 28.90 -13.85 6.26
CA GLY A 15 28.98 -14.26 7.67
C GLY A 15 28.92 -13.10 8.67
N GLN A 16 28.70 -11.87 8.19
CA GLN A 16 28.61 -10.66 9.01
C GLN A 16 27.16 -10.18 9.03
N LEU A 17 26.60 -10.01 10.22
CA LEU A 17 25.42 -9.16 10.37
C LEU A 17 25.87 -7.70 10.30
N THR A 18 25.13 -6.88 9.56
CA THR A 18 25.15 -5.42 9.64
C THR A 18 24.59 -4.98 10.98
N THR A 19 25.34 -5.20 12.06
CA THR A 19 25.02 -4.67 13.40
C THR A 19 25.66 -3.30 13.57
N ASP A 20 25.21 -2.31 12.82
CA ASP A 20 25.51 -0.92 13.16
C ASP A 20 24.50 -0.46 14.24
N THR A 21 24.75 -0.92 15.46
CA THR A 21 23.76 -0.96 16.56
C THR A 21 23.69 0.31 17.40
N ASP A 22 24.65 1.22 17.24
CA ASP A 22 24.76 2.42 18.09
C ASP A 22 24.11 3.68 17.49
N THR A 23 23.71 3.66 16.21
CA THR A 23 23.09 4.83 15.54
C THR A 23 21.75 4.53 14.87
N THR A 24 21.30 3.28 14.84
CA THR A 24 20.05 2.89 14.17
C THR A 24 18.85 2.97 15.11
N LEU A 25 17.90 3.84 14.75
CA LEU A 25 16.58 3.90 15.39
C LEU A 25 15.89 2.54 15.29
N ARG A 26 15.36 2.06 16.43
CA ARG A 26 14.61 0.82 16.50
C ARG A 26 13.13 1.09 16.27
N TYR A 27 12.38 0.06 15.91
CA TYR A 27 10.93 0.17 15.75
C TYR A 27 10.22 0.64 17.03
N ILE A 28 10.77 0.33 18.20
CA ILE A 28 10.24 0.83 19.48
C ILE A 28 10.37 2.35 19.61
N ASP A 29 11.46 2.94 19.10
CA ASP A 29 11.65 4.39 19.12
C ASP A 29 10.61 5.09 18.23
N TYR A 30 10.33 4.50 17.06
CA TYR A 30 9.23 4.96 16.19
C TYR A 30 7.87 4.92 16.91
N ALA A 31 7.55 3.82 17.60
CA ALA A 31 6.26 3.67 18.28
C ALA A 31 6.06 4.70 19.40
N VAL A 32 7.12 5.01 20.15
CA VAL A 32 7.09 6.06 21.18
C VAL A 32 6.85 7.45 20.56
N ILE A 33 7.52 7.76 19.44
CA ILE A 33 7.34 9.02 18.72
C ILE A 33 5.92 9.12 18.16
N GLU A 34 5.41 8.05 17.53
CA GLU A 34 4.07 8.00 16.97
C GLU A 34 3.00 8.25 18.04
N GLN A 35 3.17 7.70 19.25
CA GLN A 35 2.27 7.95 20.38
C GLN A 35 2.27 9.40 20.87
N GLN A 36 3.41 10.09 20.78
CA GLN A 36 3.56 11.48 21.23
C GLN A 36 3.15 12.49 20.15
N MET A 37 3.06 12.07 18.89
CA MET A 37 2.73 12.93 17.77
C MET A 37 1.24 13.30 17.77
N SER A 38 0.96 14.61 17.75
CA SER A 38 -0.43 15.09 17.65
C SER A 38 -1.04 14.73 16.30
N MET A 39 -2.14 14.00 16.33
CA MET A 39 -2.90 13.59 15.14
C MET A 39 -4.11 14.49 14.86
N SER A 40 -4.25 15.64 15.53
CA SER A 40 -5.44 16.50 15.41
C SER A 40 -5.67 16.99 13.98
N GLY A 41 -4.63 17.48 13.30
CA GLY A 41 -4.74 17.94 11.92
C GLY A 41 -5.15 16.83 10.94
N ALA A 42 -4.56 15.65 11.08
CA ALA A 42 -4.91 14.48 10.26
C ALA A 42 -6.34 14.01 10.55
N SER A 43 -6.75 13.99 11.82
CA SER A 43 -8.10 13.62 12.24
C SER A 43 -9.16 14.56 11.66
N MET A 44 -8.95 15.87 11.73
CA MET A 44 -9.86 16.86 11.15
C MET A 44 -9.95 16.73 9.63
N PHE A 45 -8.80 16.54 8.96
CA PHE A 45 -8.76 16.32 7.52
C PHE A 45 -9.56 15.09 7.10
N TRP A 46 -9.34 13.94 7.75
CA TRP A 46 -10.04 12.70 7.41
C TRP A 46 -11.52 12.75 7.75
N PHE A 47 -11.89 13.42 8.84
CA PHE A 47 -13.29 13.70 9.15
C PHE A 47 -13.96 14.48 8.02
N ASP A 48 -13.36 15.60 7.59
CA ASP A 48 -13.88 16.39 6.46
C ASP A 48 -13.98 15.58 5.16
N LYS A 49 -12.97 14.79 4.82
CA LYS A 49 -12.97 14.04 3.54
C LYS A 49 -13.89 12.82 3.53
N LEU A 50 -14.12 12.18 4.66
CA LEU A 50 -14.81 10.90 4.72
C LEU A 50 -16.21 10.97 5.37
N HIS A 51 -16.64 12.12 5.93
CA HIS A 51 -17.92 12.20 6.65
C HIS A 51 -19.14 11.78 5.82
N ASN A 52 -19.12 12.00 4.50
CA ASN A 52 -20.20 11.60 3.59
C ASN A 52 -19.95 10.26 2.89
N CYS A 53 -18.82 9.59 3.15
CA CYS A 53 -18.55 8.28 2.59
C CYS A 53 -19.43 7.26 3.29
N LYS A 54 -20.14 6.45 2.51
CA LYS A 54 -20.96 5.35 3.02
C LYS A 54 -20.06 4.14 3.36
N LEU A 55 -19.27 4.26 4.41
CA LEU A 55 -18.30 3.23 4.83
C LEU A 55 -18.97 1.90 5.19
N ASP A 56 -20.23 1.95 5.60
CA ASP A 56 -21.04 0.76 5.93
C ASP A 56 -21.62 0.05 4.69
N GLN A 57 -21.50 0.66 3.49
CA GLN A 57 -21.98 0.08 2.25
C GLN A 57 -20.81 -0.52 1.45
N PRO A 58 -20.78 -1.85 1.25
CA PRO A 58 -19.77 -2.46 0.41
C PRO A 58 -19.93 -2.00 -1.04
N LEU A 59 -18.80 -1.91 -1.74
CA LEU A 59 -18.80 -1.63 -3.18
C LEU A 59 -19.53 -2.79 -3.91
N PRO A 60 -20.47 -2.49 -4.84
CA PRO A 60 -21.24 -3.51 -5.54
C PRO A 60 -20.39 -4.15 -6.65
N LEU A 61 -19.52 -5.07 -6.26
CA LEU A 61 -18.68 -5.84 -7.18
C LEU A 61 -19.39 -7.12 -7.65
N PRO A 62 -19.03 -7.66 -8.82
CA PRO A 62 -19.55 -8.93 -9.30
C PRO A 62 -18.97 -10.08 -8.45
N PHE A 63 -19.66 -10.41 -7.36
CA PHE A 63 -19.27 -11.52 -6.49
C PHE A 63 -19.84 -12.84 -7.00
N ASP A 64 -18.98 -13.85 -7.16
CA ASP A 64 -19.42 -15.22 -7.44
C ASP A 64 -20.18 -15.85 -6.26
N ARG A 65 -19.95 -15.34 -5.04
CA ARG A 65 -20.60 -15.78 -3.80
C ARG A 65 -20.96 -14.59 -2.93
N TYR A 66 -22.19 -14.54 -2.46
CA TYR A 66 -22.67 -13.49 -1.55
C TYR A 66 -22.03 -13.66 -0.17
N ARG A 67 -21.51 -12.57 0.41
CA ARG A 67 -21.01 -12.57 1.80
C ARG A 67 -22.17 -12.42 2.77
N LEU A 68 -22.28 -13.31 3.74
CA LEU A 68 -23.22 -13.13 4.84
C LEU A 68 -22.66 -12.11 5.84
N SER A 69 -23.53 -11.32 6.47
CA SER A 69 -23.13 -10.26 7.41
C SER A 69 -22.31 -10.76 8.61
N ASN A 70 -22.47 -12.04 8.96
CA ASN A 70 -21.82 -12.67 10.11
C ASN A 70 -20.66 -13.60 9.71
N GLU A 71 -20.29 -13.63 8.44
CA GLU A 71 -19.24 -14.51 7.94
C GLU A 71 -17.86 -14.01 8.34
N HIS A 72 -17.05 -14.87 8.95
CA HIS A 72 -15.68 -14.54 9.32
C HIS A 72 -14.76 -14.56 8.10
N ARG A 73 -13.88 -13.57 7.99
CA ARG A 73 -12.86 -13.53 6.93
C ARG A 73 -11.90 -14.71 7.14
N THR A 74 -11.79 -15.57 6.12
CA THR A 74 -10.89 -16.74 6.16
C THR A 74 -9.41 -16.38 6.06
N GLY A 75 -9.10 -15.13 5.67
CA GLY A 75 -7.73 -14.68 5.40
C GLY A 75 -7.09 -15.30 4.15
N ARG A 76 -7.82 -16.12 3.39
CA ARG A 76 -7.34 -16.74 2.15
C ARG A 76 -7.48 -15.77 0.98
N GLY A 77 -6.45 -15.70 0.14
CA GLY A 77 -6.44 -14.91 -1.08
C GLY A 77 -5.82 -15.69 -2.24
N THR A 78 -6.17 -15.30 -3.45
CA THR A 78 -5.56 -15.80 -4.69
C THR A 78 -4.99 -14.60 -5.43
N SER A 79 -3.81 -14.74 -6.01
CA SER A 79 -3.19 -13.72 -6.84
C SER A 79 -3.26 -14.10 -8.31
N LEU A 80 -3.66 -13.16 -9.15
CA LEU A 80 -3.48 -13.23 -10.60
C LEU A 80 -2.42 -12.21 -10.99
N SER A 81 -1.45 -12.63 -11.80
CA SER A 81 -0.42 -11.75 -12.36
C SER A 81 -0.65 -11.57 -13.84
N PHE A 82 -0.53 -10.35 -14.32
CA PHE A 82 -0.58 -10.00 -15.73
C PHE A 82 0.45 -8.92 -16.01
N ASP A 83 0.96 -8.92 -17.23
CA ASP A 83 1.92 -7.94 -17.72
C ASP A 83 1.22 -7.03 -18.74
N PHE A 84 1.42 -5.72 -18.61
CA PHE A 84 0.90 -4.73 -19.56
C PHE A 84 1.77 -4.64 -20.83
N GLY A 85 2.97 -5.23 -20.81
CA GLY A 85 3.93 -5.16 -21.90
C GLY A 85 4.70 -3.84 -21.93
N LEU A 86 5.83 -3.85 -22.63
CA LEU A 86 6.76 -2.70 -22.67
C LEU A 86 6.12 -1.47 -23.33
N ASP A 87 5.43 -1.67 -24.45
CA ASP A 87 4.90 -0.56 -25.24
C ASP A 87 3.82 0.22 -24.47
N LEU A 88 2.84 -0.48 -23.89
CA LEU A 88 1.79 0.16 -23.11
C LEU A 88 2.36 0.83 -21.86
N SER A 89 3.29 0.18 -21.16
CA SER A 89 3.97 0.75 -19.99
C SER A 89 4.70 2.03 -20.35
N HIS A 90 5.41 2.06 -21.48
CA HIS A 90 6.12 3.24 -21.95
C HIS A 90 5.17 4.39 -22.30
N HIS A 91 4.10 4.12 -23.07
CA HIS A 91 3.10 5.14 -23.40
C HIS A 91 2.38 5.68 -22.16
N PHE A 92 2.09 4.80 -21.20
CA PHE A 92 1.48 5.18 -19.93
C PHE A 92 2.36 6.11 -19.11
N LEU A 93 3.66 5.81 -19.02
CA LEU A 93 4.64 6.65 -18.34
C LEU A 93 4.85 7.99 -19.06
N LEU A 94 4.94 7.97 -20.39
CA LEU A 94 5.04 9.19 -21.20
C LEU A 94 3.82 10.08 -20.99
N TYR A 95 2.61 9.53 -21.04
CA TYR A 95 1.38 10.28 -20.80
C TYR A 95 1.34 10.89 -19.39
N ALA A 96 1.72 10.12 -18.36
CA ALA A 96 1.81 10.64 -17.00
C ALA A 96 2.80 11.81 -16.91
N SER A 97 3.98 11.66 -17.52
CA SER A 97 5.03 12.68 -17.51
C SER A 97 4.64 13.96 -18.26
N SER A 98 4.00 13.84 -19.43
CA SER A 98 3.61 14.99 -20.26
C SER A 98 2.50 15.82 -19.62
N ASN A 99 1.70 15.20 -18.74
CA ASN A 99 0.64 15.86 -18.00
C ASN A 99 1.03 16.25 -16.56
N ASN A 100 2.29 16.09 -16.16
CA ASN A 100 2.76 16.31 -14.78
C ASN A 100 1.98 15.51 -13.72
N ILE A 101 1.51 14.32 -14.11
CA ILE A 101 0.77 13.41 -13.24
C ILE A 101 1.72 12.32 -12.73
N LYS A 102 1.66 12.01 -11.44
CA LYS A 102 2.35 10.83 -10.91
C LYS A 102 1.69 9.58 -11.49
N HIS A 103 2.48 8.66 -12.06
CA HIS A 103 1.95 7.45 -12.69
C HIS A 103 1.02 6.63 -11.76
N GLN A 104 1.24 6.66 -10.43
CA GLN A 104 0.36 6.02 -9.46
C GLN A 104 -1.05 6.61 -9.44
N HIS A 105 -1.19 7.94 -9.60
CA HIS A 105 -2.50 8.59 -9.67
C HIS A 105 -3.23 8.25 -10.97
N LEU A 106 -2.49 8.17 -12.08
CA LEU A 106 -3.07 7.72 -13.35
C LEU A 106 -3.57 6.28 -13.24
N ALA A 107 -2.79 5.38 -12.63
CA ALA A 107 -3.17 3.99 -12.43
C ALA A 107 -4.39 3.87 -11.50
N LEU A 108 -4.43 4.66 -10.43
CA LEU A 108 -5.57 4.72 -9.52
C LEU A 108 -6.84 5.21 -10.22
N ALA A 109 -6.72 6.23 -11.09
CA ALA A 109 -7.84 6.73 -11.88
C ALA A 109 -8.34 5.68 -12.87
N THR A 110 -7.44 4.99 -13.57
CA THR A 110 -7.81 3.87 -14.46
C THR A 110 -8.50 2.74 -13.69
N TYR A 111 -8.00 2.38 -12.51
CA TYR A 111 -8.64 1.40 -11.65
C TYR A 111 -10.04 1.83 -11.20
N PHE A 112 -10.21 3.10 -10.83
CA PHE A 112 -11.51 3.64 -10.45
C PHE A 112 -12.51 3.65 -11.61
N ILE A 113 -12.07 3.88 -12.85
CA ILE A 113 -12.91 3.79 -14.06
C ILE A 113 -13.31 2.33 -14.35
N PHE A 114 -12.44 1.38 -14.00
CA PHE A 114 -12.70 -0.04 -14.20
C PHE A 114 -13.71 -0.62 -13.20
N LEU A 115 -13.72 -0.12 -11.96
CA LEU A 115 -14.66 -0.52 -10.91
C LEU A 115 -16.09 -0.06 -11.18
#